data_AF-A0A182JGB5-F1
#
_entry.id   AF-A0A182JGB5-F1
#
_cell.length_a   1.000
_cell.length_b   1.000
_cell.length_c   1.000
_cell.angle_alpha   90.00
_cell.angle_beta   90.00
_cell.angle_gamma   90.00
#
_symmetry.space_group_name_H-M   'P 1'
#
loop_
_entity.id
_entity.type
_entity.pdbx_description
1 polymer ?
#
loop_
_entity_poly.entity_id
_entity_poly.type
_entity_poly.pdbx_seq_one_letter_code
_entity_poly.pdbx_strand_id
1 'polypeptide(L)'
;MDLSKCLAKPSTPERSSTAQCTQESSAWFGEVNFLSKMDKEVAVLQRKLEAELKNFKDSQKEFNKLVQTQQQLDGQFFENKSIMEELQMLKPTNTVYKLYGPVLVKQDLDESKQNVGKRIEYISKELKRCAENINQLEQKQDKYRANLQKLQQQYQSQMALAKQ
;
A
#
# COMPACT_ATOMS: atom_id res chain seq x y z
N MET A 1 -40.02 -53.46 55.37
CA MET A 1 -41.25 -53.53 54.56
C MET A 1 -41.17 -52.32 53.63
N ASP A 2 -40.72 -52.46 52.38
CA ASP A 2 -41.39 -53.24 51.35
C ASP A 2 -40.42 -54.05 50.47
N LEU A 3 -40.87 -55.23 50.07
CA LEU A 3 -40.21 -56.30 49.33
C LEU A 3 -41.10 -56.59 48.11
N SER A 4 -40.71 -56.20 46.89
CA SER A 4 -41.25 -56.73 45.60
C SER A 4 -40.50 -56.10 44.40
N LYS A 5 -39.38 -56.68 43.95
CA LYS A 5 -39.24 -57.48 42.71
C LYS A 5 -39.87 -56.86 41.45
N CYS A 6 -39.00 -56.43 40.53
CA CYS A 6 -39.02 -56.89 39.14
C CYS A 6 -37.60 -56.87 38.56
N LEU A 7 -37.19 -58.05 38.09
CA LEU A 7 -35.89 -58.37 37.50
C LEU A 7 -35.81 -57.80 36.08
N ALA A 8 -34.74 -57.09 35.77
CA ALA A 8 -34.15 -57.09 34.44
C ALA A 8 -32.65 -56.89 34.60
N LYS A 9 -31.89 -57.99 34.56
CA LYS A 9 -30.44 -57.93 34.30
C LYS A 9 -30.28 -57.42 32.86
N PRO A 10 -29.50 -56.37 32.57
CA PRO A 10 -28.93 -56.23 31.25
C PRO A 10 -27.81 -57.26 31.15
N SER A 11 -28.13 -58.37 30.48
CA SER A 11 -27.16 -59.21 29.80
C SER A 11 -26.21 -58.33 28.99
N THR A 12 -24.91 -58.47 29.20
CA THR A 12 -23.91 -58.05 28.21
C THR A 12 -24.07 -58.90 26.94
N PRO A 13 -24.08 -58.27 25.76
CA PRO A 13 -23.36 -58.78 24.62
C PRO A 13 -22.09 -57.95 24.45
N GLU A 14 -20.93 -58.56 24.67
CA GLU A 14 -19.63 -58.13 24.18
C GLU A 14 -19.68 -57.97 22.65
N ARG A 15 -20.06 -56.78 22.12
CA ARG A 15 -19.75 -56.32 20.74
C ARG A 15 -20.28 -54.90 20.47
N SER A 16 -19.65 -53.84 20.99
CA SER A 16 -19.93 -52.46 20.51
C SER A 16 -18.99 -51.38 21.02
N SER A 17 -18.30 -51.59 22.15
CA SER A 17 -17.48 -50.54 22.78
C SER A 17 -16.24 -50.13 21.97
N THR A 18 -15.55 -51.08 21.33
CA THR A 18 -14.34 -50.79 20.54
C THR A 18 -14.66 -50.06 19.23
N ALA A 19 -15.76 -50.40 18.56
CA ALA A 19 -16.17 -49.74 17.32
C ALA A 19 -16.59 -48.28 17.55
N GLN A 20 -17.37 -48.00 18.60
CA GLN A 20 -17.73 -46.64 19.00
C GLN A 20 -16.50 -45.82 19.41
N CYS A 21 -15.60 -46.39 20.22
CA CYS A 21 -14.35 -45.74 20.63
C CYS A 21 -13.42 -45.42 19.45
N THR A 22 -13.34 -46.31 18.43
CA THR A 22 -12.55 -46.02 17.21
C THR A 22 -13.19 -44.96 16.31
N GLN A 23 -14.51 -44.85 16.30
CA GLN A 23 -15.25 -43.91 15.45
C GLN A 23 -15.24 -42.49 16.05
N GLU A 24 -15.38 -42.37 17.37
CA GLU A 24 -15.20 -41.12 18.12
C GLU A 24 -13.76 -40.60 18.00
N SER A 25 -12.77 -41.48 18.12
CA SER A 25 -11.35 -41.15 17.94
C SER A 25 -11.07 -40.61 16.53
N SER A 26 -11.61 -41.26 15.49
CA SER A 26 -11.45 -40.82 14.09
C SER A 26 -12.12 -39.47 13.81
N ALA A 27 -13.30 -39.22 14.39
CA ALA A 27 -13.98 -37.92 14.28
C ALA A 27 -13.18 -36.80 14.95
N TRP A 28 -12.65 -37.06 16.15
CA TRP A 28 -11.80 -36.13 16.88
C TRP A 28 -10.51 -35.81 16.12
N PHE A 29 -9.84 -36.80 15.55
CA PHE A 29 -8.66 -36.56 14.68
C PHE A 29 -9.01 -35.76 13.42
N GLY A 30 -10.21 -35.95 12.85
CA GLY A 30 -10.69 -35.15 11.72
C GLY A 30 -10.90 -33.69 12.10
N GLU A 31 -11.52 -33.43 13.24
CA GLU A 31 -11.80 -32.09 13.75
C GLU A 31 -10.51 -31.33 14.13
N VAL A 32 -9.57 -31.99 14.81
CA VAL A 32 -8.25 -31.41 15.15
C VAL A 32 -7.45 -31.06 13.90
N ASN A 33 -7.47 -31.91 12.87
CA ASN A 33 -6.82 -31.62 11.59
C ASN A 33 -7.49 -30.45 10.85
N PHE A 34 -8.82 -30.34 10.92
CA PHE A 34 -9.59 -29.24 10.34
C PHE A 34 -9.26 -27.90 11.02
N LEU A 35 -9.27 -27.86 12.36
CA LEU A 35 -8.91 -26.67 13.15
C LEU A 35 -7.46 -26.23 12.87
N SER A 36 -6.51 -27.17 12.86
CA SER A 36 -5.10 -26.88 12.53
C SER A 36 -4.91 -26.30 11.12
N LYS A 37 -5.70 -26.77 10.16
CA LYS A 37 -5.68 -26.25 8.79
C LYS A 37 -6.25 -24.82 8.74
N MET A 38 -7.36 -24.57 9.43
CA MET A 38 -7.99 -23.26 9.51
C MET A 38 -7.07 -22.21 10.15
N ASP A 39 -6.40 -22.53 11.27
CA ASP A 39 -5.46 -21.62 11.93
C ASP A 39 -4.31 -21.21 10.99
N LYS A 40 -3.81 -22.16 10.19
CA LYS A 40 -2.78 -21.87 9.18
C LYS A 40 -3.30 -20.94 8.08
N GLU A 41 -4.53 -21.14 7.61
CA GLU A 41 -5.15 -20.28 6.59
C GLU A 41 -5.39 -18.85 7.10
N VAL A 42 -5.90 -18.71 8.33
CA VAL A 42 -6.09 -17.41 8.99
C VAL A 42 -4.76 -16.68 9.18
N ALA A 43 -3.71 -17.38 9.65
CA ALA A 43 -2.39 -16.80 9.83
C ALA A 43 -1.73 -16.37 8.50
N VAL A 44 -2.02 -17.05 7.40
CA VAL A 44 -1.57 -16.64 6.06
C VAL A 44 -2.34 -15.39 5.60
N LEU A 45 -3.65 -15.32 5.81
CA LEU A 45 -4.47 -14.16 5.47
C LEU A 45 -4.07 -12.91 6.25
N GLN A 46 -3.80 -13.04 7.56
CA GLN A 46 -3.30 -11.95 8.39
C GLN A 46 -1.97 -11.39 7.87
N ARG A 47 -1.00 -12.27 7.56
CA ARG A 47 0.28 -11.85 6.98
C ARG A 47 0.12 -11.13 5.64
N LYS A 48 -0.79 -11.60 4.78
CA LYS A 48 -1.09 -10.93 3.50
C LYS A 48 -1.71 -9.55 3.71
N LEU A 49 -2.63 -9.42 4.68
CA LEU A 49 -3.24 -8.15 5.07
C LEU A 49 -2.20 -7.13 5.55
N GLU A 50 -1.34 -7.56 6.47
CA GLU A 50 -0.27 -6.71 7.02
C GLU A 50 0.71 -6.26 5.93
N ALA A 51 1.12 -7.18 5.06
CA ALA A 51 2.02 -6.88 3.95
C ALA A 51 1.39 -5.88 2.96
N GLU A 52 0.14 -6.10 2.56
CA GLU A 52 -0.55 -5.22 1.62
C GLU A 52 -0.80 -3.83 2.23
N LEU A 53 -1.13 -3.77 3.52
CA LEU A 53 -1.32 -2.52 4.25
C LEU A 53 0.00 -1.74 4.38
N LYS A 54 1.12 -2.44 4.58
CA LYS A 54 2.45 -1.83 4.57
C LYS A 54 2.76 -1.25 3.18
N ASN A 55 2.52 -2.01 2.11
CA ASN A 55 2.74 -1.55 0.73
C ASN A 55 1.90 -0.30 0.41
N PHE A 56 0.62 -0.29 0.80
CA PHE A 56 -0.25 0.86 0.65
C PHE A 56 0.30 2.10 1.38
N LYS A 57 0.65 1.95 2.67
CA LYS A 57 1.22 3.06 3.47
C LYS A 57 2.52 3.60 2.89
N ASP A 58 3.41 2.73 2.44
CA ASP A 58 4.69 3.13 1.83
C ASP A 58 4.44 3.87 0.52
N SER A 59 3.50 3.41 -0.32
CA SER A 59 3.12 4.12 -1.55
C SER A 59 2.48 5.48 -1.29
N GLN A 60 1.74 5.64 -0.19
CA GLN A 60 1.13 6.91 0.19
C GLN A 60 2.18 7.93 0.65
N LYS A 61 3.20 7.47 1.40
CA LYS A 61 4.34 8.33 1.77
C LYS A 61 5.08 8.82 0.54
N GLU A 62 5.34 7.94 -0.42
CA GLU A 62 6.05 8.31 -1.65
C GLU A 62 5.25 9.28 -2.51
N PHE A 63 3.94 9.05 -2.63
CA PHE A 63 3.04 9.96 -3.32
C PHE A 63 3.11 11.37 -2.73
N ASN A 64 3.01 11.49 -1.40
CA ASN A 64 3.06 12.79 -0.73
C ASN A 64 4.40 13.52 -0.96
N LYS A 65 5.52 12.79 -0.99
CA LYS A 65 6.83 13.37 -1.33
C LYS A 65 6.85 13.91 -2.75
N LEU A 66 6.37 13.14 -3.73
CA LEU A 66 6.32 13.58 -5.12
C LEU A 66 5.42 14.80 -5.31
N VAL A 67 4.27 14.87 -4.63
CA VAL A 67 3.41 16.05 -4.66
C VAL A 67 4.14 17.29 -4.12
N GLN A 68 4.88 17.15 -3.02
CA GLN A 68 5.70 18.27 -2.50
C GLN A 68 6.81 18.68 -3.49
N THR A 69 7.49 17.71 -4.11
CA THR A 69 8.50 17.98 -5.13
C THR A 69 7.89 18.67 -6.36
N GLN A 70 6.71 18.25 -6.81
CA GLN A 70 5.99 18.88 -7.92
C GLN A 70 5.71 20.35 -7.62
N GLN A 71 5.15 20.65 -6.45
CA GLN A 71 4.86 22.03 -6.03
C GLN A 71 6.11 22.92 -6.00
N GLN A 72 7.24 22.37 -5.53
CA GLN A 72 8.52 23.08 -5.55
C GLN A 72 9.02 23.34 -6.97
N LEU A 73 8.92 22.34 -7.85
CA LEU A 73 9.30 22.48 -9.26
C LEU A 73 8.42 23.49 -10.00
N ASP A 74 7.12 23.52 -9.70
CA ASP A 74 6.19 24.51 -10.26
C ASP A 74 6.58 25.93 -9.83
N GLY A 75 6.88 26.14 -8.55
CA GLY A 75 7.36 27.43 -8.06
C GLY A 75 8.63 27.90 -8.80
N GLN A 76 9.61 27.01 -8.95
CA GLN A 76 10.82 27.31 -9.71
C GLN A 76 10.54 27.56 -11.20
N PHE A 77 9.62 26.81 -11.79
CA PHE A 77 9.23 26.98 -13.19
C PHE A 77 8.64 28.37 -13.43
N PHE A 78 7.69 28.79 -12.59
CA PHE A 78 7.05 30.10 -12.72
C PHE A 78 8.03 31.25 -12.48
N GLU A 79 8.91 31.13 -11.49
CA GLU A 79 9.97 32.13 -11.25
C GLU A 79 10.87 32.27 -12.50
N ASN A 80 11.37 31.16 -13.03
CA ASN A 80 12.24 31.17 -14.21
C ASN A 80 11.51 31.67 -15.46
N LYS A 81 10.21 31.36 -15.59
CA LYS A 81 9.38 31.87 -16.68
C LYS A 81 9.22 33.39 -16.60
N SER A 82 8.94 33.92 -15.41
CA SER A 82 8.88 35.38 -15.17
C SER A 82 10.21 36.06 -15.52
N ILE A 83 11.33 35.48 -15.08
CA ILE A 83 12.67 35.99 -15.39
C ILE A 83 12.92 35.97 -16.91
N MET A 84 12.52 34.91 -17.60
CA MET A 84 12.64 34.83 -19.06
C MET A 84 11.83 35.93 -19.76
N GLU A 85 10.59 36.17 -19.34
CA GLU A 85 9.73 37.23 -19.87
C GLU A 85 10.37 38.61 -19.65
N GLU A 86 10.92 38.88 -18.46
CA GLU A 86 11.67 40.09 -18.18
C GLU A 86 12.91 40.25 -19.06
N LEU A 87 13.72 39.20 -19.21
CA LEU A 87 14.92 39.21 -20.06
C LEU A 87 14.57 39.46 -21.54
N GLN A 88 13.42 38.98 -22.01
CA GLN A 88 12.94 39.21 -23.38
C GLN A 88 12.53 40.66 -23.65
N MET A 89 12.10 41.40 -22.62
CA MET A 89 11.76 42.82 -22.73
C MET A 89 12.98 43.75 -22.75
N LEU A 90 14.17 43.26 -22.39
CA LEU A 90 15.39 44.06 -22.37
C LEU A 90 15.92 44.34 -23.78
N LYS A 91 16.39 45.57 -23.99
CA LYS A 91 17.07 45.98 -25.22
C LYS A 91 18.53 45.48 -25.22
N PRO A 92 19.18 45.32 -26.39
CA PRO A 92 20.58 44.90 -26.46
C PRO A 92 21.57 45.84 -25.74
N THR A 93 21.19 47.10 -25.50
CA THR A 93 22.01 48.07 -24.77
C THR A 93 21.92 47.92 -23.25
N ASN A 94 20.94 47.18 -22.74
CA ASN A 94 20.80 46.92 -21.32
C ASN A 94 21.90 45.96 -20.83
N THR A 95 22.43 46.21 -19.64
CA THR A 95 23.44 45.34 -19.02
C THR A 95 22.79 44.45 -17.97
N VAL A 96 23.04 43.14 -18.05
CA VAL A 96 22.56 42.16 -17.08
C VAL A 96 23.68 41.83 -16.08
N TYR A 97 23.31 41.70 -14.81
CA TYR A 97 24.22 41.28 -13.75
C TYR A 97 23.64 40.08 -13.02
N LYS A 98 24.51 39.13 -12.66
CA LYS A 98 24.16 37.97 -11.82
C LYS A 98 24.87 38.07 -10.49
N LEU A 99 24.13 37.85 -9.40
CA LEU A 99 24.67 37.84 -8.04
C LEU A 99 25.41 36.53 -7.76
N TYR A 100 26.65 36.65 -7.30
CA TYR A 100 27.49 35.57 -6.79
C TYR A 100 28.02 35.97 -5.41
N GLY A 101 27.40 35.42 -4.35
CA GLY A 101 27.74 35.80 -2.97
C GLY A 101 27.53 37.31 -2.76
N PRO A 102 28.54 38.06 -2.27
CA PRO A 102 28.44 39.51 -2.09
C PRO A 102 28.70 40.33 -3.36
N VAL A 103 28.93 39.70 -4.53
CA VAL A 103 29.41 40.39 -5.74
C VAL A 103 28.43 40.24 -6.92
N LEU A 104 28.27 41.30 -7.70
CA LEU A 104 27.55 41.28 -8.98
C LEU A 104 28.52 41.08 -10.15
N VAL A 105 28.26 40.07 -10.98
CA VAL A 105 29.08 39.75 -12.16
C VAL A 105 28.28 40.09 -13.40
N LYS A 106 28.86 40.90 -14.30
CA LYS A 106 28.25 41.22 -15.59
C LYS A 106 28.08 39.94 -16.41
N GLN A 107 26.92 39.80 -17.04
CA GLN A 107 26.59 38.68 -17.91
C GLN A 107 26.11 39.18 -19.26
N ASP A 108 26.38 38.38 -20.29
CA ASP A 108 25.80 38.61 -21.60
C ASP A 108 24.29 38.34 -21.59
N LEU A 109 23.52 39.16 -22.31
CA LEU A 109 22.06 39.07 -22.33
C LEU A 109 21.60 37.76 -23.00
N ASP A 110 22.24 37.37 -24.11
CA ASP A 110 21.87 36.16 -24.85
C ASP A 110 22.30 34.92 -24.07
N GLU A 111 23.48 34.94 -23.44
CA GLU A 111 23.89 33.88 -22.53
C GLU A 111 22.90 33.72 -21.36
N SER A 112 22.45 34.84 -20.77
CA SER A 112 21.46 34.83 -19.68
C SER A 112 20.14 34.21 -20.13
N LYS A 113 19.63 34.58 -21.31
CA LYS A 113 18.42 33.99 -21.91
C LYS A 113 18.58 32.50 -22.16
N GLN A 114 19.70 32.07 -22.75
CA GLN A 114 19.95 30.65 -23.01
C GLN A 114 20.01 29.83 -21.72
N ASN A 115 20.64 30.35 -20.67
CA ASN A 115 20.77 29.67 -19.39
C ASN A 115 19.42 29.52 -18.68
N VAL A 116 18.61 30.57 -18.63
CA VAL A 116 17.25 30.50 -18.07
C VAL A 116 16.37 29.57 -18.92
N GLY A 117 16.49 29.62 -20.25
CA GLY A 117 15.76 28.74 -21.17
C GLY A 117 16.05 27.27 -20.95
N LYS A 118 17.33 26.89 -20.82
CA LYS A 118 17.74 25.51 -20.49
C LYS A 118 17.17 25.06 -19.14
N ARG A 119 17.12 25.96 -18.16
CA ARG A 119 16.56 25.67 -16.83
C ARG A 119 15.06 25.40 -16.90
N ILE A 120 14.31 26.22 -17.65
CA ILE A 120 12.88 26.00 -17.91
C ILE A 120 12.65 24.65 -18.59
N GLU A 121 13.44 24.30 -19.60
CA GLU A 121 13.30 23.03 -20.32
C GLU A 121 13.54 21.83 -19.39
N TYR A 122 14.59 21.88 -18.57
CA TYR A 122 14.89 20.85 -17.59
C TYR A 122 13.76 20.68 -16.58
N ILE A 123 13.31 21.79 -15.96
CA ILE A 123 12.23 21.76 -14.97
C ILE A 123 10.94 21.23 -15.59
N SER A 124 10.62 21.62 -16.83
CA SER A 124 9.43 21.12 -17.53
C SER A 124 9.47 19.61 -17.76
N LYS A 125 10.64 19.04 -18.09
CA LYS A 125 10.82 17.59 -18.21
C LYS A 125 10.63 16.89 -16.86
N GLU A 126 11.19 17.44 -15.78
CA GLU A 126 11.04 16.88 -14.45
C GLU A 126 9.59 16.97 -13.93
N LEU A 127 8.86 18.06 -14.23
CA LEU A 127 7.43 18.17 -13.92
C LEU A 127 6.61 17.08 -14.62
N LYS A 128 6.88 16.80 -15.90
CA LYS A 128 6.23 15.71 -16.65
C LYS A 128 6.51 14.35 -16.00
N ARG A 129 7.77 14.07 -15.69
CA ARG A 129 8.19 12.84 -15.01
C ARG A 129 7.53 12.70 -13.64
N CYS A 130 7.42 13.80 -12.88
CA CYS A 130 6.76 13.80 -11.59
C CYS A 130 5.27 13.48 -11.72
N ALA A 131 4.58 14.09 -12.69
CA ALA A 131 3.16 13.81 -12.97
C ALA A 131 2.93 12.35 -13.38
N GLU A 132 3.79 11.78 -14.22
CA GLU A 132 3.75 10.36 -14.60
C GLU A 132 3.91 9.44 -13.39
N ASN A 133 4.89 9.72 -12.52
CA ASN A 133 5.13 8.93 -11.31
C ASN A 133 3.96 9.02 -10.31
N ILE A 134 3.38 10.21 -10.15
CA ILE A 134 2.19 10.44 -9.33
C ILE A 134 1.04 9.56 -9.84
N ASN A 135 0.75 9.61 -11.14
CA ASN A 135 -0.32 8.80 -11.74
C ASN A 135 -0.09 7.29 -11.56
N GLN A 136 1.15 6.82 -11.73
CA GLN A 136 1.50 5.43 -11.49
C GLN A 136 1.29 5.01 -10.02
N LEU A 137 1.60 5.89 -9.06
CA LEU A 137 1.37 5.64 -7.65
C LEU A 137 -0.12 5.63 -7.30
N GLU A 138 -0.94 6.50 -7.88
CA GLU A 138 -2.40 6.49 -7.72
C GLU A 138 -2.98 5.14 -8.17
N GLN A 139 -2.61 4.68 -9.37
CA GLN A 139 -3.04 3.38 -9.87
C GLN A 139 -2.58 2.21 -8.97
N LYS A 140 -1.37 2.28 -8.39
CA LYS A 140 -0.90 1.28 -7.42
C LYS A 140 -1.71 1.33 -6.12
N GLN A 141 -1.99 2.52 -5.60
CA GLN A 141 -2.80 2.72 -4.41
C GLN A 141 -4.21 2.14 -4.58
N ASP A 142 -4.84 2.32 -5.75
CA ASP A 142 -6.16 1.75 -6.03
C ASP A 142 -6.13 0.22 -6.05
N LYS A 143 -5.08 -0.37 -6.65
CA LYS A 143 -4.88 -1.84 -6.61
C LYS A 143 -4.71 -2.35 -5.19
N TYR A 144 -3.89 -1.68 -4.38
CA TYR A 144 -3.71 -2.05 -2.97
C TYR A 144 -5.02 -1.92 -2.16
N ARG A 145 -5.81 -0.86 -2.39
CA ARG A 145 -7.13 -0.70 -1.74
C ARG A 145 -8.09 -1.83 -2.11
N ALA A 146 -8.18 -2.17 -3.39
CA ALA A 146 -9.04 -3.26 -3.87
C ALA A 146 -8.60 -4.62 -3.28
N ASN A 147 -7.29 -4.89 -3.25
CA ASN A 147 -6.75 -6.11 -2.64
C ASN A 147 -6.99 -6.18 -1.14
N LEU A 148 -6.81 -5.06 -0.41
CA LEU A 148 -7.11 -4.98 1.01
C LEU A 148 -8.57 -5.29 1.30
N GLN A 149 -9.50 -4.71 0.52
CA GLN A 149 -10.92 -4.99 0.68
C GLN A 149 -11.23 -6.48 0.45
N LYS A 150 -10.65 -7.09 -0.59
CA LYS A 150 -10.82 -8.52 -0.87
C LYS A 150 -10.28 -9.39 0.25
N LEU A 151 -9.07 -9.10 0.75
CA LEU A 151 -8.45 -9.86 1.85
C LEU A 151 -9.23 -9.69 3.16
N GLN A 152 -9.77 -8.50 3.44
CA GLN A 152 -10.64 -8.27 4.60
C GLN A 152 -11.93 -9.09 4.52
N GLN A 153 -12.58 -9.16 3.35
CA GLN A 153 -13.77 -9.99 3.15
C GLN A 153 -13.47 -11.48 3.35
N GLN A 154 -12.34 -11.96 2.81
CA GLN A 154 -11.90 -13.35 2.99
C GLN A 154 -11.61 -13.66 4.47
N TYR A 155 -10.93 -12.75 5.17
CA TYR A 155 -10.65 -12.88 6.59
C TYR A 155 -11.94 -12.98 7.41
N GLN A 156 -12.91 -12.09 7.17
CA GLN A 156 -14.21 -12.11 7.87
C GLN A 156 -14.98 -13.41 7.61
N SER A 157 -14.99 -13.90 6.35
CA SER A 157 -15.62 -15.17 6.00
C SER A 157 -14.97 -16.35 6.73
N GLN A 158 -13.64 -16.44 6.75
CA GLN A 158 -12.91 -17.50 7.44
C GLN A 158 -13.15 -17.46 8.96
N MET A 159 -13.21 -16.27 9.54
CA MET A 159 -13.51 -16.09 10.97
C MET A 159 -14.98 -16.41 11.32
N ALA A 160 -15.92 -16.26 10.38
CA ALA A 160 -17.31 -16.67 10.57
C ALA A 160 -17.46 -18.19 10.52
N LEU A 161 -16.74 -18.86 9.61
CA LEU A 161 -16.66 -20.32 9.54
C LEU A 161 -16.03 -20.92 10.79
N ALA A 162 -15.12 -20.21 11.46
CA ALA A 162 -14.51 -20.64 12.72
C ALA A 162 -15.47 -20.66 13.92
N LYS A 163 -16.61 -19.97 13.81
CA LYS A 163 -17.60 -19.79 14.89
C LYS A 163 -18.83 -20.69 14.74
N GLN A 164 -18.93 -21.43 13.64
CA GLN A 164 -20.00 -22.41 13.38
C GLN A 164 -19.51 -23.81 13.72
#